data_AF-R6FBL1-F1
#
_entry.id   AF-R6FBL1-F1
#
_cell.length_a   1.000
_cell.length_b   1.000
_cell.length_c   1.000
_cell.angle_alpha   90.00
_cell.angle_beta   90.00
_cell.angle_gamma   90.00
#
_symmetry.space_group_name_H-M   'P 1'
#
loop_
_entity.id
_entity.type
_entity.pdbx_description
1 polymer ?
#
loop_
_entity_poly.entity_id
_entity_poly.type
_entity_poly.pdbx_seq_one_letter_code
_entity_poly.pdbx_strand_id
1 'polypeptide(L)' 'MWDESVFRRLFAAMSPDGILTTYCAKGVVRRLLQSIGFTVERLPGPPGGKREILRARKSAAL' A
#
# COMPACT_ATOMS: atom_id res chain seq x y z
N MET A 1 1.50 -1.49 -14.76
CA MET A 1 2.23 -1.86 -13.52
C MET A 1 1.36 -1.66 -12.29
N TRP A 2 0.84 -0.45 -12.03
CA TRP A 2 -0.07 -0.16 -10.91
C TRP A 2 -1.55 -0.46 -11.25
N ASP A 3 -1.83 -1.69 -11.63
CA ASP A 3 -3.17 -2.12 -12.04
C ASP A 3 -3.99 -2.57 -10.82
N GLU A 4 -5.27 -2.22 -10.78
CA GLU A 4 -6.18 -2.58 -9.70
C GLU A 4 -6.28 -4.11 -9.49
N SER A 5 -6.33 -4.88 -10.57
CA SER A 5 -6.45 -6.34 -10.50
C SER A 5 -5.23 -6.97 -9.82
N VAL A 6 -4.04 -6.40 -10.00
CA VAL A 6 -2.80 -6.86 -9.34
C VAL A 6 -2.91 -6.65 -7.83
N PHE A 7 -3.33 -5.47 -7.40
CA PHE A 7 -3.45 -5.17 -5.97
C PHE A 7 -4.57 -5.92 -5.27
N ARG A 8 -5.69 -6.19 -5.96
CA ARG A 8 -6.75 -7.05 -5.42
C ARG A 8 -6.27 -8.48 -5.19
N ARG A 9 -5.51 -9.04 -6.15
CA ARG A 9 -4.88 -10.36 -5.99
C ARG A 9 -3.90 -10.39 -4.82
N LEU A 10 -3.08 -9.35 -4.66
CA LEU A 10 -2.17 -9.23 -3.52
C LEU A 10 -2.96 -9.18 -2.19
N PHE A 11 -3.96 -8.32 -2.09
CA PHE A 11 -4.78 -8.21 -0.88
C PHE A 11 -5.45 -9.55 -0.50
N ALA A 12 -5.99 -10.27 -1.48
CA ALA A 12 -6.60 -11.57 -1.26
C ALA A 12 -5.59 -12.62 -0.75
N ALA A 13 -4.37 -12.62 -1.29
CA ALA A 13 -3.32 -13.58 -0.93
C ALA A 13 -2.59 -13.25 0.38
N MET A 14 -2.65 -12.01 0.87
CA MET A 14 -1.99 -11.60 2.10
C MET A 14 -2.69 -12.16 3.35
N SER A 15 -1.89 -12.62 4.32
CA SER A 15 -2.37 -12.92 5.67
C SER A 15 -2.97 -11.68 6.36
N PRO A 16 -3.85 -11.86 7.35
CA PRO A 16 -4.23 -10.78 8.26
C PRO A 16 -2.98 -10.07 8.80
N ASP A 17 -3.06 -8.74 8.90
CA ASP A 17 -1.98 -7.84 9.31
C ASP A 17 -0.74 -7.80 8.42
N GLY A 18 -0.78 -8.44 7.24
CA GLY A 18 0.27 -8.37 6.24
C GLY A 18 0.56 -6.93 5.81
N ILE A 19 1.85 -6.64 5.57
CA ILE A 19 2.35 -5.33 5.18
C ILE A 19 2.88 -5.36 3.74
N LEU A 20 2.41 -4.41 2.93
CA LEU A 20 2.94 -4.07 1.62
C LEU A 20 3.61 -2.70 1.70
N THR A 21 4.87 -2.59 1.28
CA THR A 21 5.58 -1.31 1.18
C THR A 21 5.95 -1.00 -0.27
N THR A 22 5.97 0.28 -0.63
CA THR A 22 6.42 0.71 -1.96
C THR A 22 7.04 2.10 -1.94
N TYR A 23 8.08 2.29 -2.76
CA TYR A 23 8.67 3.60 -3.05
C TYR A 23 7.74 4.54 -3.83
N CYS A 24 6.64 4.03 -4.39
CA CYS A 24 5.69 4.85 -5.13
C CYS A 24 4.75 5.62 -4.17
N ALA A 25 4.93 6.93 -4.08
CA ALA A 25 4.07 7.83 -3.29
C ALA A 25 3.02 8.60 -4.14
N LYS A 26 2.67 8.09 -5.33
CA LYS A 26 1.66 8.74 -6.19
C LYS A 26 0.27 8.70 -5.54
N GLY A 27 -0.43 9.82 -5.53
CA GLY A 27 -1.75 9.94 -4.90
C GLY A 27 -2.80 8.96 -5.46
N VAL A 28 -2.76 8.68 -6.76
CA VAL A 28 -3.65 7.70 -7.41
C VAL A 28 -3.42 6.27 -6.90
N VAL A 29 -2.16 5.90 -6.64
CA VAL A 29 -1.83 4.57 -6.11
C VAL A 29 -2.28 4.45 -4.66
N ARG A 30 -2.09 5.50 -3.84
CA ARG A 30 -2.59 5.52 -2.47
C ARG A 30 -4.10 5.31 -2.41
N ARG A 31 -4.86 6.08 -3.20
CA ARG A 31 -6.34 5.97 -3.23
C ARG A 31 -6.80 4.60 -3.72
N LEU A 32 -6.13 4.03 -4.71
CA LEU A 32 -6.41 2.69 -5.20
C LEU A 32 -6.18 1.62 -4.12
N LEU A 33 -5.07 1.69 -3.38
CA LEU A 33 -4.81 0.77 -2.27
C LEU A 33 -5.90 0.89 -1.18
N GLN A 34 -6.28 2.12 -0.84
CA GLN A 34 -7.37 2.38 0.12
C GLN A 34 -8.71 1.82 -0.36
N SER A 35 -9.08 2.00 -1.64
CA SER A 35 -10.35 1.49 -2.17
C SER A 35 -10.42 -0.04 -2.25
N ILE A 36 -9.28 -0.72 -2.27
CA ILE A 36 -9.20 -2.19 -2.21
C ILE A 36 -9.40 -2.71 -0.78
N GLY A 37 -9.18 -1.88 0.24
CA GLY A 37 -9.35 -2.24 1.66
C GLY A 37 -8.07 -2.22 2.48
N PHE A 38 -6.94 -1.75 1.92
CA PHE A 38 -5.74 -1.53 2.74
C PHE A 38 -5.90 -0.28 3.62
N THR A 39 -5.41 -0.37 4.85
CA THR A 39 -5.08 0.82 5.64
C THR A 39 -3.73 1.34 5.16
N VAL A 40 -3.67 2.59 4.70
CA VAL A 40 -2.45 3.13 4.05
C VAL A 40 -1.96 4.38 4.76
N GLU A 41 -0.66 4.42 5.04
CA GLU A 41 0.03 5.57 5.62
C GLU A 41 1.22 6.00 4.75
N ARG A 42 1.63 7.26 4.93
CA ARG A 42 2.87 7.81 4.37
C ARG A 42 3.95 7.74 5.44
N LEU A 43 5.12 7.25 5.04
CA LEU A 43 6.31 7.27 5.87
C LEU A 43 7.34 8.24 5.28
N PRO A 44 8.22 8.83 6.10
CA PRO A 44 9.40 9.50 5.57
C PRO A 44 10.18 8.50 4.72
N GLY A 45 10.59 8.92 3.52
CA GLY A 45 11.49 8.09 2.72
C GLY A 45 12.93 8.15 3.23
N PRO A 46 13.83 7.35 2.64
CA PRO A 46 15.20 7.23 3.13
C PRO A 46 16.01 8.53 2.97
N PRO A 47 17.04 8.76 3.80
CA PRO A 47 17.94 9.90 3.67
C PRO A 47 18.52 10.02 2.25
N GLY A 48 18.51 11.22 1.67
CA GLY A 48 18.98 11.48 0.30
C GLY A 48 18.11 10.88 -0.81
N GLY A 49 16.98 10.26 -0.47
CA GLY A 49 16.09 9.58 -1.42
C GLY A 49 14.73 10.27 -1.60
N LYS A 50 13.70 9.44 -1.82
CA LYS A 50 12.31 9.91 -1.92
C LYS A 50 11.90 10.61 -0.63
N ARG A 51 11.12 11.70 -0.73
CA ARG A 51 10.56 12.40 0.44
C ARG A 51 9.60 11.52 1.24
N GLU A 52 8.78 10.74 0.54
CA GLU A 52 7.78 9.85 1.15
C GLU A 52 7.79 8.49 0.45
N ILE A 53 7.44 7.45 1.22
CA ILE A 53 7.07 6.13 0.72
C ILE A 53 5.70 5.73 1.29
N LEU A 54 5.06 4.71 0.73
CA LEU A 54 3.79 4.19 1.25
C LEU A 54 3.98 2.87 1.97
N ARG A 55 3.23 2.70 3.06
CA ARG A 55 3.00 1.43 3.74
C ARG A 55 1.51 1.15 3.78
N ALA A 56 1.12 -0.03 3.32
CA ALA A 56 -0.25 -0.51 3.28
C ALA A 56 -0.36 -1.78 4.14
N ARG A 57 -1.31 -1.81 5.07
CA ARG A 57 -1.59 -2.95 5.95
C ARG A 57 -2.96 -3.53 5.62
N LYS A 58 -3.04 -4.86 5.49
CA LYS A 58 -4.32 -5.58 5.49
C LYS A 58 -4.77 -5.71 6.93
N SER A 59 -5.64 -4.82 7.41
CA SER A 59 -6.21 -4.97 8.75
C SER A 59 -6.96 -6.30 8.83
N ALA A 60 -6.81 -7.03 9.94
CA ALA A 60 -7.73 -8.13 10.23
C ALA A 60 -9.17 -7.56 10.22
N ALA A 61 -10.07 -8.22 9.50
CA ALA A 61 -11.50 -7.95 9.69
C ALA A 61 -11.80 -8.31 11.16
N LEU A 62 -12.42 -7.39 11.89
CA LEU A 62 -12.97 -7.67 13.21
C LEU A 62 -14.01 -8.79 13.12
#